data_AF-A0A348S4G1-F1
#
_entry.id   AF-A0A348S4G1-F1
#
_cell.length_a   1.000
_cell.length_b   1.000
_cell.length_c   1.000
_cell.angle_alpha   90.00
_cell.angle_beta   90.00
_cell.angle_gamma   90.00
#
_symmetry.space_group_name_H-M   'P 1'
#
loop_
_entity.id
_entity.type
_entity.pdbx_description
1 polymer ?
#
loop_
_entity_poly.entity_id
_entity_poly.type
_entity_poly.pdbx_seq_one_letter_code
_entity_poly.pdbx_strand_id
1 'polypeptide(L)'
;KGAAAHIVILRHALRGGILPVVSFMGPAFAGLVAGSFVIETIFNIPGLGKDFVTSAFNRDYTMVLGLVVFFAALIVVFNTIVDVVQVWLNPKLKLE
;
A
#
# COMPACT_ATOMS: atom_id res chain seq x y z
N LYS A 1 29.55 -27.27 2.28
CA LYS A 1 28.18 -27.84 2.17
C LYS A 1 27.81 -28.40 3.55
N GLY A 2 27.03 -27.67 4.33
CA GLY A 2 26.77 -28.06 5.73
C GLY A 2 26.08 -26.99 6.58
N ALA A 3 25.35 -26.06 5.97
CA ALA A 3 24.49 -25.16 6.72
C ALA A 3 23.11 -25.80 6.80
N ALA A 4 22.57 -25.91 8.01
CA ALA A 4 21.23 -26.45 8.24
C ALA A 4 20.20 -25.72 7.36
N ALA A 5 19.21 -26.46 6.84
CA ALA A 5 18.26 -25.95 5.84
C ALA A 5 17.62 -24.61 6.26
N HIS A 6 17.36 -24.42 7.55
CA HIS A 6 16.82 -23.17 8.09
C HIS A 6 17.74 -21.96 7.89
N ILE A 7 19.08 -22.11 8.00
CA ILE A 7 20.05 -21.01 7.81
C ILE A 7 20.14 -20.64 6.32
N VAL A 8 20.05 -21.63 5.42
CA VAL A 8 20.05 -21.38 3.97
C VAL A 8 18.75 -20.67 3.55
N ILE A 9 17.61 -21.10 4.09
CA ILE A 9 16.32 -20.46 3.83
C ILE A 9 16.30 -19.03 4.38
N LEU A 10 16.64 -18.82 5.66
CA LEU A 10 16.63 -17.51 6.30
C LEU A 10 17.67 -16.53 5.73
N ARG A 11 18.86 -17.00 5.35
CA ARG A 11 19.96 -16.10 4.93
C ARG A 11 20.10 -15.93 3.42
N HIS A 12 19.78 -16.97 2.63
CA HIS A 12 19.92 -16.93 1.17
C HIS A 12 18.57 -16.83 0.45
N ALA A 13 17.57 -17.65 0.81
CA ALA A 13 16.27 -17.61 0.14
C ALA A 13 15.45 -16.37 0.55
N LEU A 14 15.47 -15.99 1.84
CA LEU A 14 14.74 -14.83 2.35
C LEU A 14 15.23 -13.51 1.72
N ARG A 15 16.55 -13.39 1.51
CA ARG A 15 17.16 -12.19 0.91
C ARG A 15 16.79 -12.01 -0.57
N GLY A 16 16.52 -13.11 -1.28
CA GLY A 16 16.02 -13.09 -2.67
C GLY A 16 14.50 -12.96 -2.76
N GLY A 17 13.76 -13.54 -1.81
CA GLY A 17 12.29 -13.55 -1.80
C GLY A 17 11.64 -12.32 -1.19
N ILE A 18 12.37 -11.54 -0.38
CA ILE A 18 11.85 -10.30 0.22
C ILE A 18 11.59 -9.20 -0.83
N LEU A 19 12.37 -9.15 -1.92
CA LEU A 19 12.16 -8.19 -3.01
C LEU A 19 10.72 -8.23 -3.57
N PRO A 20 10.23 -9.37 -4.11
CA PRO A 20 8.89 -9.43 -4.67
C PRO A 20 7.80 -9.25 -3.61
N VAL A 21 8.04 -9.67 -2.36
CA VAL A 21 7.08 -9.47 -1.26
C VAL A 21 6.87 -7.99 -0.98
N VAL A 22 7.95 -7.22 -0.79
CA VAL A 22 7.81 -5.77 -0.54
C VAL A 22 7.27 -5.05 -1.77
N SER A 23 7.55 -5.54 -2.99
CA SER A 23 6.99 -4.95 -4.21
C SER A 23 5.48 -5.17 -4.32
N PHE A 24 4.99 -6.31 -3.84
CA PHE A 24 3.56 -6.62 -3.84
C PHE A 24 2.80 -5.98 -2.67
N MET A 25 3.51 -5.64 -1.59
CA MET A 25 2.92 -4.96 -0.43
C MET A 25 2.37 -3.57 -0.76
N GLY A 26 3.01 -2.80 -1.65
CA GLY A 26 2.53 -1.48 -2.05
C GLY A 26 1.13 -1.52 -2.68
N PRO A 27 0.94 -2.25 -3.80
CA PRO A 27 -0.37 -2.46 -4.40
C PRO A 27 -1.39 -3.11 -3.45
N ALA A 28 -0.96 -4.08 -2.63
CA ALA A 28 -1.85 -4.73 -1.66
C ALA A 28 -2.38 -3.74 -0.62
N PHE A 29 -1.52 -2.83 -0.12
CA PHE A 29 -1.92 -1.81 0.85
C PHE A 29 -2.88 -0.79 0.23
N ALA A 30 -2.62 -0.35 -1.01
CA ALA A 30 -3.54 0.51 -1.75
C ALA A 30 -4.90 -0.17 -1.96
N GLY A 31 -4.91 -1.47 -2.28
CA GLY A 31 -6.12 -2.27 -2.40
C GLY A 31 -6.89 -2.40 -1.08
N LEU A 32 -6.19 -2.54 0.06
CA LEU A 32 -6.82 -2.56 1.38
C LEU A 32 -7.47 -1.23 1.74
N VAL A 33 -6.82 -0.10 1.44
CA VAL A 33 -7.41 1.23 1.67
C VAL A 33 -8.67 1.43 0.82
N ALA A 34 -8.62 1.06 -0.47
CA ALA A 34 -9.79 1.14 -1.35
C ALA A 34 -10.92 0.18 -0.90
N GLY A 35 -10.57 -1.03 -0.47
CA GLY A 35 -11.52 -2.02 0.06
C GLY A 35 -12.17 -1.56 1.38
N SER A 36 -11.43 -0.84 2.21
CA SER A 36 -11.95 -0.24 3.46
C SER A 36 -13.15 0.65 3.19
N PHE A 37 -13.15 1.44 2.10
CA PHE A 37 -14.27 2.34 1.78
C PHE A 37 -15.58 1.58 1.57
N VAL A 38 -15.50 0.42 0.91
CA VAL A 38 -16.65 -0.45 0.66
C VAL A 38 -17.17 -1.02 1.98
N ILE A 39 -16.27 -1.47 2.86
CA ILE A 39 -16.62 -2.01 4.17
C ILE A 39 -17.24 -0.94 5.07
N GLU A 40 -16.66 0.26 5.11
CA GLU A 40 -17.17 1.42 5.85
C GLU A 40 -18.60 1.79 5.42
N THR A 41 -18.88 1.71 4.11
CA THR A 41 -20.20 2.00 3.55
C THR A 41 -21.22 0.90 3.87
N ILE A 42 -20.86 -0.38 3.70
CA ILE A 42 -21.77 -1.51 3.93
C ILE A 42 -22.12 -1.67 5.41
N PHE A 43 -21.11 -1.56 6.29
CA PHE A 43 -21.30 -1.73 7.74
C PHE A 43 -21.65 -0.41 8.46
N ASN A 44 -21.84 0.67 7.70
CA ASN A 44 -22.20 1.99 8.21
C ASN A 44 -21.22 2.56 9.27
N ILE A 45 -19.98 2.08 9.28
CA ILE A 45 -18.92 2.48 10.22
C ILE A 45 -18.52 3.93 9.90
N PRO A 46 -18.46 4.84 10.90
CA PRO A 46 -18.04 6.22 10.67
C PRO A 46 -16.57 6.26 10.25
N GLY A 47 -16.31 6.70 9.02
CA GLY A 47 -14.97 6.80 8.46
C GLY A 47 -14.94 7.63 7.17
N LEU A 48 -13.74 8.01 6.75
CA LEU A 48 -13.52 8.94 5.64
C LEU A 48 -14.06 8.41 4.29
N GLY A 49 -14.10 7.08 4.11
CA GLY A 49 -14.64 6.46 2.90
C GLY A 49 -16.16 6.57 2.81
N LYS A 50 -16.84 6.49 3.96
CA LYS A 50 -18.31 6.67 4.03
C LYS A 50 -18.72 8.11 3.74
N ASP A 51 -18.02 9.10 4.32
CA ASP A 51 -18.26 10.53 4.05
C ASP A 51 -18.06 10.87 2.57
N PHE A 52 -17.09 10.24 1.90
CA PHE A 52 -16.90 10.36 0.45
C PHE A 52 -18.12 9.88 -0.33
N VAL A 53 -18.63 8.68 -0.01
CA VAL A 53 -19.79 8.09 -0.70
C VAL A 53 -21.05 8.91 -0.43
N THR A 54 -21.31 9.28 0.82
CA THR A 54 -22.47 10.11 1.19
C THR A 54 -22.44 11.48 0.52
N SER A 55 -21.27 12.12 0.44
CA SER A 55 -21.12 13.42 -0.25
C SER A 55 -21.29 13.30 -1.77
N ALA A 56 -20.88 12.18 -2.36
CA ALA A 56 -21.14 11.89 -3.77
C ALA A 56 -22.65 11.75 -4.05
N PHE A 57 -23.40 11.13 -3.14
CA PHE A 57 -24.87 11.05 -3.24
C PHE A 57 -25.56 12.40 -2.99
N ASN A 58 -25.05 13.20 -2.05
CA ASN A 58 -25.60 14.53 -1.73
C ASN A 58 -25.18 15.64 -2.73
N ARG A 59 -24.43 15.30 -3.79
CA ARG A 59 -23.86 16.25 -4.77
C ARG A 59 -22.99 17.33 -4.15
N ASP A 60 -22.34 17.01 -3.04
CA ASP A 60 -21.44 17.94 -2.35
C ASP A 60 -20.05 17.84 -2.98
N TYR A 61 -19.93 18.42 -4.18
CA TYR A 61 -18.73 18.31 -5.03
C TYR A 61 -17.46 18.81 -4.32
N THR A 62 -17.57 19.78 -3.42
CA THR A 62 -16.45 20.32 -2.64
C THR A 62 -15.86 19.25 -1.72
N MET A 63 -16.70 18.50 -1.00
CA MET A 63 -16.25 17.48 -0.05
C MET A 63 -15.68 16.26 -0.78
N VAL A 64 -16.33 15.84 -1.87
CA VAL A 64 -15.84 14.78 -2.76
C VAL A 64 -14.45 15.13 -3.30
N LEU A 65 -14.29 16.31 -3.90
CA LEU A 65 -13.04 16.72 -4.52
C LEU A 65 -11.91 16.86 -3.48
N GLY A 66 -12.21 17.39 -2.28
CA GLY A 66 -11.27 17.47 -1.17
C GLY A 66 -10.76 16.09 -0.72
N LEU A 67 -11.68 15.12 -0.59
CA LEU A 67 -11.32 13.75 -0.22
C LEU A 67 -10.53 13.04 -1.33
N VAL A 68 -10.88 13.23 -2.61
CA VAL A 68 -10.09 12.67 -3.72
C VAL A 68 -8.65 13.19 -3.68
N VAL A 69 -8.47 14.51 -3.56
CA VAL A 69 -7.13 15.11 -3.51
C VAL A 69 -6.35 14.62 -2.28
N PHE A 70 -7.01 14.51 -1.12
CA PHE A 70 -6.40 13.98 0.10
C PHE A 70 -5.93 12.53 -0.08
N PHE A 71 -6.79 11.64 -0.59
CA PHE A 71 -6.42 10.24 -0.83
C PHE A 71 -5.37 10.11 -1.92
N ALA A 72 -5.45 10.90 -2.99
CA ALA A 72 -4.43 10.92 -4.04
C ALA A 72 -3.05 11.33 -3.47
N ALA A 73 -2.98 12.38 -2.66
CA ALA A 73 -1.75 12.79 -1.99
C ALA A 73 -1.22 11.70 -1.06
N LEU A 74 -2.09 11.06 -0.29
CA LEU A 74 -1.73 9.96 0.60
C LEU A 74 -1.17 8.77 -0.18
N ILE A 75 -1.81 8.36 -1.28
CA ILE A 75 -1.32 7.29 -2.16
C ILE A 75 0.05 7.64 -2.74
N VAL A 76 0.26 8.88 -3.19
CA VAL A 76 1.57 9.32 -3.70
C VAL A 76 2.65 9.23 -2.61
N VAL A 77 2.34 9.66 -1.38
CA VAL A 77 3.26 9.54 -0.23
C VAL A 77 3.59 8.08 0.05
N PHE A 78 2.58 7.19 0.12
CA PHE A 78 2.81 5.76 0.37
C PHE A 78 3.60 5.08 -0.76
N ASN A 79 3.29 5.38 -2.02
CA ASN A 79 4.08 4.89 -3.16
C ASN A 79 5.53 5.36 -3.06
N THR A 80 5.75 6.64 -2.73
CA THR A 80 7.11 7.18 -2.54
C THR A 80 7.84 6.45 -1.40
N ILE A 81 7.17 6.16 -0.29
CA ILE A 81 7.75 5.37 0.81
C ILE A 81 8.12 3.97 0.34
N VAL A 82 7.23 3.30 -0.40
CA VAL A 82 7.48 1.97 -0.96
C VAL A 82 8.69 2.02 -1.90
N ASP A 83 8.79 3.00 -2.80
CA ASP A 83 9.93 3.18 -3.68
C ASP A 83 11.24 3.39 -2.90
N VAL A 84 11.23 4.22 -1.85
CA VAL A 84 12.41 4.42 -0.99
C VAL A 84 12.81 3.12 -0.29
N VAL A 85 11.85 2.39 0.26
CA VAL A 85 12.09 1.09 0.90
C VAL A 85 12.64 0.09 -0.12
N GLN A 86 12.11 0.06 -1.35
CA GLN A 86 12.62 -0.79 -2.43
C GLN A 86 14.08 -0.46 -2.77
N VAL A 87 14.44 0.82 -2.93
CA VAL A 87 15.82 1.25 -3.18
C VAL A 87 16.74 0.87 -2.02
N TRP A 88 16.28 1.02 -0.78
CA TRP A 88 17.07 0.72 0.41
C TRP A 88 17.30 -0.79 0.60
N LEU A 89 16.28 -1.59 0.27
CA LEU A 89 16.31 -3.05 0.39
C LEU A 89 17.08 -3.72 -0.77
N ASN A 90 17.20 -3.02 -1.91
CA ASN A 90 17.77 -3.55 -3.12
C ASN A 90 19.07 -2.82 -3.55
N PRO A 91 20.25 -3.20 -3.01
CA PRO A 91 21.54 -2.61 -3.38
C PRO A 91 21.97 -2.89 -4.85
N LYS A 92 21.20 -3.69 -5.61
CA LYS A 92 21.44 -3.97 -7.03
C LYS A 92 20.78 -2.99 -8.01
N LEU A 93 19.84 -2.16 -7.56
CA LEU A 93 19.20 -1.16 -8.44
C LEU A 93 20.15 -0.02 -8.85
N LYS A 94 21.35 0.03 -8.26
CA LYS A 94 22.36 1.09 -8.45
C LYS A 94 23.29 0.86 -9.65
N LEU A 95 23.08 -0.18 -10.47
CA LEU A 95 24.01 -0.62 -11.51
C LEU A 95 23.38 -0.84 -12.89
N GLU A 96 22.32 -0.11 -13.22
CA GLU A 96 21.89 0.11 -14.62
C GLU A 96 21.79 1.61 -14.89
#